data_AF-A0A5J4VFU9-F1
#
_entry.id   AF-A0A5J4VFU9-F1
#
_cell.length_a   1.000
_cell.length_b   1.000
_cell.length_c   1.000
_cell.angle_alpha   90.00
_cell.angle_beta   90.00
_cell.angle_gamma   90.00
#
_symmetry.space_group_name_H-M   'P 1'
#
loop_
_entity.id
_entity.type
_entity.pdbx_description
1 polymer ?
#
loop_
_entity_poly.entity_id
_entity_poly.type
_entity_poly.pdbx_seq_one_letter_code
_entity_poly.pdbx_strand_id
1 'polypeptide(L)'
;MSQTQWVLHLTWSGSGLTLEKLKENFSNYDIINIVIINDGEDDDENKKGNAFLSFKTQEDAENAKEDADGKVIDLNKGALFLETEVTSFNGQQ
;
A
#
# COMPACT_ATOMS: atom_id res chain seq x y z
N MET A 1 -22.51 12.83 11.67
CA MET A 1 -21.03 12.86 11.57
C MET A 1 -20.68 11.96 10.41
N SER A 2 -20.18 12.51 9.31
CA SER A 2 -19.79 11.74 8.13
C SER A 2 -18.55 10.94 8.48
N GLN A 3 -18.64 9.62 8.44
CA GLN A 3 -17.50 8.73 8.62
C GLN A 3 -16.81 8.56 7.26
N THR A 4 -15.89 9.47 6.93
CA THR A 4 -15.02 9.29 5.77
C THR A 4 -13.97 8.23 6.12
N GLN A 5 -13.91 7.18 5.31
CA GLN A 5 -12.85 6.18 5.42
C GLN A 5 -11.80 6.44 4.35
N TRP A 6 -10.54 6.40 4.75
CA TRP A 6 -9.39 6.59 3.87
C TRP A 6 -8.75 5.24 3.62
N VAL A 7 -8.83 4.77 2.39
CA VAL A 7 -8.25 3.49 1.99
C VAL A 7 -7.19 3.74 0.94
N LEU A 8 -5.96 3.33 1.22
CA LEU A 8 -4.86 3.36 0.27
C LEU A 8 -4.78 1.99 -0.41
N HIS A 9 -4.99 1.96 -1.72
CA HIS A 9 -4.71 0.80 -2.54
C HIS A 9 -3.25 0.87 -2.98
N LEU A 10 -2.45 -0.04 -2.46
CA LEU A 10 -1.05 -0.20 -2.80
C LEU A 10 -0.91 -1.37 -3.78
N THR A 11 -0.36 -1.09 -4.95
CA THR A 11 -0.03 -2.09 -5.96
C THR A 11 1.48 -2.10 -6.12
N TRP A 12 2.07 -3.27 -6.35
CA TRP A 12 3.49 -3.35 -6.71
C TRP A 12 3.72 -4.36 -7.81
N SER A 13 4.80 -4.17 -8.57
CA SER A 13 5.28 -5.16 -9.54
C SER A 13 6.64 -5.73 -9.13
N GLY A 14 6.79 -7.06 -9.26
CA GLY A 14 7.97 -7.85 -8.90
C GLY A 14 7.76 -8.76 -7.69
N SER A 15 8.79 -9.55 -7.37
CA SER A 15 8.75 -10.60 -6.35
C SER A 15 9.52 -10.22 -5.08
N GLY A 16 9.04 -10.68 -3.92
CA GLY A 16 9.72 -10.49 -2.63
C GLY A 16 9.24 -9.34 -1.75
N LEU A 17 8.15 -8.65 -2.12
CA LEU A 17 7.47 -7.76 -1.19
C LEU A 17 6.62 -8.58 -0.21
N THR A 18 6.86 -8.41 1.09
CA THR A 18 6.11 -9.10 2.14
C THR A 18 5.34 -8.11 3.01
N LEU A 19 4.33 -8.59 3.75
CA LEU A 19 3.61 -7.79 4.74
C LEU A 19 4.55 -7.08 5.71
N GLU A 20 5.66 -7.72 6.08
CA GLU A 20 6.66 -7.14 6.97
C GLU A 20 7.32 -5.91 6.33
N LYS A 21 7.77 -6.01 5.07
CA LYS A 21 8.34 -4.88 4.32
C LYS A 21 7.34 -3.74 4.15
N LEU A 22 6.08 -4.07 3.89
CA LEU A 22 5.00 -3.10 3.83
C LEU A 22 4.83 -2.40 5.18
N LYS A 23 4.68 -3.17 6.26
CA LYS A 23 4.56 -2.62 7.60
C LYS A 23 5.76 -1.77 7.99
N GLU A 24 6.98 -2.16 7.63
CA GLU A 24 8.18 -1.35 7.88
C GLU A 24 8.13 -0.01 7.12
N ASN A 25 7.75 -0.02 5.83
CA ASN A 25 7.62 1.21 5.04
C ASN A 25 6.54 2.14 5.58
N PHE A 26 5.40 1.58 5.99
CA PHE A 26 4.29 2.37 6.50
C PHE A 26 4.25 2.45 8.03
N SER A 27 5.31 2.04 8.73
CA SER A 27 5.37 2.02 10.20
C SER A 27 5.29 3.41 10.81
N ASN A 28 5.54 4.46 10.01
CA ASN A 28 5.44 5.85 10.42
C ASN A 28 4.00 6.38 10.47
N TYR A 29 3.02 5.63 9.94
CA TYR A 29 1.62 6.06 9.83
C TYR A 29 0.70 5.20 10.69
N ASP A 30 -0.41 5.80 11.15
CA ASP A 30 -1.42 5.10 11.94
C ASP A 30 -2.37 4.29 11.04
N ILE A 31 -1.92 3.10 10.64
CA ILE A 31 -2.71 2.17 9.83
C ILE A 31 -3.66 1.38 10.73
N ILE A 32 -4.95 1.49 10.47
CA ILE A 32 -6.00 0.72 11.16
C ILE A 32 -5.93 -0.75 10.77
N ASN A 33 -5.80 -1.02 9.47
CA ASN A 33 -5.89 -2.37 8.93
C ASN A 33 -5.13 -2.51 7.61
N ILE A 34 -4.49 -3.66 7.39
CA ILE A 34 -3.78 -3.99 6.16
C ILE A 34 -4.34 -5.30 5.62
N VAL A 35 -4.81 -5.30 4.37
CA VAL A 35 -5.31 -6.48 3.67
C VAL A 35 -4.46 -6.69 2.43
N ILE A 36 -3.69 -7.77 2.38
CA ILE A 36 -2.96 -8.16 1.17
C ILE A 36 -3.85 -9.13 0.39
N ILE A 37 -4.05 -8.85 -0.89
CA ILE A 37 -4.89 -9.67 -1.79
C ILE A 37 -3.99 -10.57 -2.64
N ASN A 38 -2.83 -10.05 -3.08
CA ASN A 38 -1.79 -10.81 -3.75
C ASN A 38 -0.44 -10.41 -3.17
N ASP A 39 0.24 -11.36 -2.53
CA ASP A 39 1.60 -11.19 -2.00
C ASP A 39 2.68 -11.34 -3.08
N GLY A 40 2.36 -11.97 -4.22
CA GLY A 40 3.33 -12.16 -5.30
C GLY A 40 4.45 -13.15 -4.95
N GLU A 41 4.16 -14.23 -4.22
CA GLU A 41 5.13 -15.27 -3.85
C GLU A 41 5.76 -16.04 -5.03
N ASP A 42 5.20 -15.97 -6.24
CA ASP A 42 5.84 -16.59 -7.40
C ASP A 42 7.09 -15.79 -7.82
N ASP A 43 8.15 -16.51 -8.18
CA ASP A 43 9.48 -16.01 -8.55
C ASP A 43 9.50 -15.28 -9.92
N ASP A 44 8.38 -14.69 -10.34
CA ASP A 44 8.21 -14.09 -11.66
C ASP A 44 8.31 -12.56 -11.57
N GLU A 45 9.21 -11.97 -12.37
CA GLU A 45 9.40 -10.51 -12.44
C GLU A 45 8.15 -9.76 -12.89
N ASN A 46 7.20 -10.44 -13.56
CA ASN A 46 5.95 -9.84 -14.03
C ASN A 46 4.81 -9.90 -13.01
N LYS A 47 5.04 -10.46 -11.81
CA LYS A 47 3.96 -10.61 -10.85
C LYS A 47 3.60 -9.27 -10.24
N LYS A 48 2.29 -9.00 -10.16
CA LYS A 48 1.75 -7.80 -9.52
C LYS A 48 1.07 -8.17 -8.23
N GLY A 49 1.53 -7.60 -7.13
CA GLY A 49 0.88 -7.71 -5.83
C GLY A 49 -0.01 -6.50 -5.56
N ASN A 50 -0.99 -6.68 -4.68
CA ASN A 50 -1.86 -5.58 -4.24
C ASN A 50 -2.30 -5.74 -2.79
N ALA A 51 -2.41 -4.60 -2.11
CA ALA A 51 -2.79 -4.47 -0.72
C ALA A 51 -3.67 -3.24 -0.49
N PHE A 52 -4.54 -3.31 0.52
CA PHE A 52 -5.36 -2.22 0.98
C PHE A 52 -4.97 -1.85 2.40
N LEU A 53 -4.61 -0.59 2.60
CA LEU A 53 -4.28 -0.03 3.90
C LEU A 53 -5.39 0.94 4.29
N SER A 54 -6.06 0.68 5.41
CA SER A 54 -7.11 1.54 5.94
C SER A 54 -6.52 2.49 6.97
N PHE A 55 -6.77 3.78 6.81
CA PHE A 55 -6.26 4.84 7.68
C PHE A 55 -7.39 5.52 8.44
N LYS A 56 -7.04 6.05 9.61
CA LYS A 56 -7.97 6.78 10.46
C LYS A 56 -8.12 8.24 10.07
N THR A 57 -7.06 8.83 9.56
CA THR A 57 -7.02 10.24 9.17
C THR A 57 -6.70 10.36 7.68
N GLN A 58 -7.15 11.47 7.09
CA GLN A 58 -6.78 11.83 5.71
C GLN A 58 -5.27 12.08 5.62
N GLU A 59 -4.74 12.80 6.59
CA GLU A 59 -3.33 13.22 6.61
C GLU A 59 -2.38 12.02 6.57
N ASP A 60 -2.61 10.99 7.38
CA ASP A 60 -1.81 9.76 7.32
C ASP A 60 -1.91 9.08 5.95
N ALA A 61 -3.11 9.01 5.37
CA ALA A 61 -3.34 8.34 4.09
C ALA A 61 -2.67 9.07 2.92
N GLU A 62 -2.77 10.41 2.89
CA GLU A 62 -2.14 11.23 1.86
C GLU A 62 -0.62 11.22 2.00
N ASN A 63 -0.08 11.37 3.21
CA ASN A 63 1.36 11.29 3.44
C ASN A 63 1.91 9.90 3.08
N ALA A 64 1.19 8.82 3.45
CA ALA A 64 1.56 7.46 3.07
C ALA A 64 1.53 7.25 1.56
N LYS A 65 0.54 7.84 0.88
CA LYS A 65 0.49 7.85 -0.59
C LYS A 65 1.73 8.53 -1.15
N GLU A 66 2.01 9.76 -0.75
CA GLU A 66 3.13 10.53 -1.31
C GLU A 66 4.50 9.89 -1.07
N ASP A 67 4.71 9.21 0.07
CA ASP A 67 5.98 8.51 0.33
C ASP A 67 6.14 7.23 -0.49
N ALA A 68 5.04 6.50 -0.73
CA ALA A 68 5.07 5.20 -1.38
C ALA A 68 4.78 5.23 -2.89
N ASP A 69 4.05 6.23 -3.39
CA ASP A 69 3.68 6.37 -4.80
C ASP A 69 4.90 6.62 -5.68
N GLY A 70 5.16 5.72 -6.62
CA GLY A 70 6.31 5.79 -7.52
C GLY A 70 7.64 5.43 -6.85
N LYS A 71 7.63 4.89 -5.63
CA LYS A 71 8.83 4.43 -4.94
C LYS A 71 9.34 3.14 -5.59
N VAL A 72 10.64 3.10 -5.84
CA VAL A 72 11.32 1.89 -6.33
C VAL A 72 12.12 1.27 -5.20
N ILE A 73 11.80 0.03 -4.83
CA ILE A 73 12.53 -0.73 -3.81
C ILE A 73 13.42 -1.74 -4.53
N ASP A 74 14.73 -1.51 -4.45
CA ASP A 74 15.72 -2.45 -4.97
C ASP A 74 15.84 -3.63 -3.99
N LEU A 75 15.39 -4.81 -4.43
CA LEU A 75 15.56 -6.06 -3.71
C LEU A 75 16.60 -6.92 -4.41
N ASN A 76 17.20 -7.84 -3.64
CA ASN A 76 18.18 -8.77 -4.18
C ASN A 76 17.62 -9.67 -5.31
N LYS A 77 16.28 -9.78 -5.41
CA LYS A 77 15.57 -10.52 -6.47
C LYS A 77 15.12 -9.64 -7.65
N GLY A 78 15.28 -8.33 -7.58
CA GLY A 78 14.84 -7.38 -8.61
C GLY A 78 14.37 -6.05 -8.03
N ALA A 79 14.02 -5.11 -8.89
CA ALA A 79 13.43 -3.83 -8.47
C ALA A 79 11.91 -3.97 -8.38
N LEU A 80 11.35 -3.53 -7.24
CA LEU A 80 9.91 -3.41 -7.05
C LEU A 80 9.48 -1.98 -7.35
N PHE A 81 8.41 -1.81 -8.11
CA PHE A 81 7.78 -0.52 -8.33
C PHE A 81 6.50 -0.47 -7.52
N LEU A 82 6.38 0.49 -6.60
CA LEU A 82 5.20 0.70 -5.77
C LEU A 82 4.35 1.80 -6.39
N GLU A 83 3.05 1.54 -6.51
CA GLU A 83 2.04 2.47 -6.99
C GLU A 83 0.96 2.56 -5.91
N THR A 84 0.62 3.77 -5.45
CA THR A 84 -0.41 3.93 -4.43
C THR A 84 -1.51 4.87 -4.85
N GLU A 85 -2.75 4.44 -4.61
CA GLU A 85 -3.95 5.19 -4.92
C GLU A 85 -4.79 5.37 -3.65
N VAL A 86 -4.95 6.62 -3.21
CA VAL A 86 -5.82 6.91 -2.06
C VAL A 86 -7.26 7.04 -2.54
N THR A 87 -8.15 6.26 -1.94
CA THR A 87 -9.58 6.30 -2.19
C THR A 87 -10.29 6.76 -0.92
N SER A 88 -10.95 7.91 -1.01
CA SER A 88 -11.82 8.41 0.04
C SER A 88 -13.25 7.90 -0.19
N PHE A 89 -13.75 7.05 0.70
CA PHE A 89 -15.16 6.68 0.70
C PHE A 89 -15.93 7.70 1.54
N ASN A 90 -16.43 8.74 0.87
CA ASN A 90 -17.44 9.61 1.45
C ASN A 90 -18.79 8.90 1.32
N GLY A 91 -19.21 8.22 2.38
CA GLY A 91 -20.57 7.72 2.49
C GLY A 91 -21.56 8.90 2.48
N GLN A 92 -21.97 9.35 1.30
CA GLN A 92 -23.17 10.15 1.16
C GLN A 92 -24.35 9.25 1.49
N GLN A 93 -24.97 9.48 2.65
CA GLN A 93 -26.31 8.97 2.96
C GLN A 93 -27.33 9.57 2.02
#